data_AF-A0A6Y6EGV1-F1
#
_entry.id   AF-A0A6Y6EGV1-F1
#
_cell.length_a   1.000
_cell.length_b   1.000
_cell.length_c   1.000
_cell.angle_alpha   90.00
_cell.angle_beta   90.00
_cell.angle_gamma   90.00
#
_symmetry.space_group_name_H-M   'P 1'
#
loop_
_entity.id
_entity.type
_entity.pdbx_description
1 polymer ?
#
loop_
_entity_poly.entity_id
_entity_poly.type
_entity_poly.pdbx_seq_one_letter_code
_entity_poly.pdbx_strand_id
1 'polypeptide(L)'
;SKEEWDQACIHLGVGSGGNEMLAGATQSYCNTETGENLYLLGVFNGEAATLVHECAHVAFYVCRDVGVTTYPGDANETYCYMLDRMFSHFLPFFHEPEKEGAK
;
A
#
# COMPACT_ATOMS: atom_id res chain seq x y z
N SER A 1 0.62 4.96 -10.79
CA SER A 1 -0.46 5.88 -11.21
C SER A 1 -1.82 5.19 -11.05
N LYS A 2 -2.94 5.88 -11.33
CA LYS A 2 -4.28 5.25 -11.31
C LYS A 2 -4.45 4.22 -12.42
N GLU A 3 -3.85 4.48 -13.58
CA GLU A 3 -3.84 3.55 -14.71
C GLU A 3 -3.13 2.23 -14.34
N GLU A 4 -1.97 2.31 -13.68
CA GLU A 4 -1.25 1.12 -13.21
C GLU A 4 -2.05 0.32 -12.18
N TRP A 5 -2.81 1.00 -11.31
CA TRP A 5 -3.73 0.35 -10.39
C TRP A 5 -4.81 -0.43 -11.14
N ASP A 6 -5.46 0.20 -12.13
CA ASP A 6 -6.48 -0.47 -12.93
C ASP A 6 -5.91 -1.66 -13.69
N GLN A 7 -4.69 -1.54 -14.26
CA GLN A 7 -4.02 -2.67 -14.90
C GLN A 7 -3.73 -3.81 -13.92
N ALA A 8 -3.28 -3.50 -12.70
CA ALA A 8 -3.07 -4.50 -11.66
C ALA A 8 -4.38 -5.22 -11.29
N CYS A 9 -5.48 -4.48 -11.12
CA CYS A 9 -6.79 -5.05 -10.83
C CYS A 9 -7.32 -5.93 -11.97
N ILE A 10 -7.16 -5.50 -13.22
CA ILE A 10 -7.50 -6.31 -14.41
C ILE A 10 -6.68 -7.61 -14.43
N HIS A 11 -5.37 -7.52 -14.18
CA HIS A 11 -4.48 -8.69 -14.15
C HIS A 11 -4.88 -9.68 -13.05
N LEU A 12 -5.28 -9.18 -11.88
CA LEU A 12 -5.74 -9.99 -10.75
C LEU A 12 -7.19 -10.50 -10.92
N GLY A 13 -7.92 -10.03 -11.94
CA GLY A 13 -9.33 -10.40 -12.15
C GLY A 13 -10.28 -9.82 -11.11
N VAL A 14 -9.91 -8.70 -10.47
CA VAL A 14 -10.66 -8.04 -9.40
C VAL A 14 -11.16 -6.66 -9.84
N GLY A 15 -12.23 -6.17 -9.20
CA GLY A 15 -12.72 -4.82 -9.45
C GLY A 15 -11.75 -3.77 -8.91
N SER A 16 -11.45 -2.72 -9.69
CA SER A 16 -10.53 -1.66 -9.27
C SER A 16 -11.07 -0.77 -8.16
N GLY A 17 -12.39 -0.72 -7.99
CA GLY A 17 -13.06 0.16 -7.03
C GLY A 17 -13.15 1.61 -7.53
N GLY A 18 -13.97 2.42 -6.85
CA GLY A 18 -14.15 3.84 -7.20
C GLY A 18 -13.00 4.72 -6.72
N ASN A 19 -11.84 4.62 -7.36
CA ASN A 19 -10.60 5.29 -6.89
C ASN A 19 -10.38 6.69 -7.51
N GLU A 20 -11.34 7.19 -8.28
CA GLU A 20 -11.26 8.45 -9.02
C GLU A 20 -10.97 9.66 -8.12
N MET A 21 -11.48 9.68 -6.88
CA MET A 21 -11.27 10.77 -5.92
C MET A 21 -10.27 10.44 -4.80
N LEU A 22 -9.63 9.26 -4.84
CA LEU A 22 -8.70 8.85 -3.78
C LEU A 22 -7.29 9.38 -4.03
N ALA A 23 -6.60 9.72 -2.95
CA ALA A 23 -5.18 10.09 -2.94
C ALA A 23 -4.26 8.86 -2.91
N GLY A 24 -4.74 7.76 -2.34
CA GLY A 24 -4.11 6.44 -2.28
C GLY A 24 -5.16 5.36 -2.02
N ALA A 25 -4.78 4.10 -2.20
CA ALA A 25 -5.63 2.95 -1.92
C ALA A 25 -4.78 1.72 -1.55
N THR A 26 -5.32 0.88 -0.68
CA THR A 26 -4.74 -0.42 -0.34
C THR A 26 -5.79 -1.51 -0.39
N GLN A 27 -5.45 -2.66 -1.01
CA GLN A 27 -6.26 -3.88 -0.98
C GLN A 27 -5.42 -5.09 -0.60
N SER A 28 -6.06 -6.07 0.07
CA SER A 28 -5.47 -7.38 0.36
C SER A 28 -6.28 -8.48 -0.30
N TYR A 29 -5.60 -9.40 -0.96
CA TYR A 29 -6.18 -10.58 -1.61
C TYR A 29 -5.53 -11.84 -1.04
N CYS A 30 -6.27 -12.95 -1.04
CA CYS A 30 -5.76 -14.26 -0.69
C CYS A 30 -6.03 -15.21 -1.85
N ASN A 31 -5.00 -15.89 -2.33
CA ASN A 31 -5.16 -16.97 -3.28
C ASN A 31 -5.72 -18.19 -2.55
N THR A 32 -6.96 -18.57 -2.86
CA THR A 32 -7.63 -19.68 -2.16
C THR A 32 -7.09 -21.06 -2.53
N GLU A 33 -6.30 -21.18 -3.60
CA GLU A 33 -5.64 -22.43 -4.01
C GLU A 33 -4.28 -22.61 -3.33
N THR A 34 -3.46 -21.55 -3.28
CA THR A 34 -2.09 -21.62 -2.72
C THR A 34 -1.99 -21.18 -1.26
N GLY A 35 -2.97 -20.40 -0.77
CA GLY A 35 -2.94 -19.75 0.54
C GLY A 35 -2.04 -18.52 0.61
N GLU A 36 -1.48 -18.06 -0.51
CA GLU A 36 -0.62 -16.88 -0.55
C GLU A 36 -1.43 -15.59 -0.45
N ASN A 37 -0.94 -14.65 0.37
CA ASN A 37 -1.51 -13.32 0.49
C ASN A 37 -0.80 -12.35 -0.45
N LEU A 38 -1.58 -11.53 -1.14
CA LEU A 38 -1.10 -10.46 -2.01
C LEU A 38 -1.65 -9.13 -1.50
N TYR A 39 -0.78 -8.14 -1.37
CA TYR A 39 -1.14 -6.79 -0.95
C TYR A 39 -0.88 -5.83 -2.11
N LEU A 40 -1.89 -5.08 -2.50
CA LEU A 40 -1.79 -4.05 -3.52
C LEU A 40 -1.86 -2.69 -2.85
N LEU A 41 -0.85 -1.85 -3.09
CA LEU A 41 -0.73 -0.50 -2.57
C LEU A 41 -0.61 0.48 -3.74
N GLY A 42 -1.42 1.52 -3.72
CA GLY A 42 -1.43 2.58 -4.72
C GLY A 42 -1.36 3.94 -4.05
N VAL A 43 -0.51 4.82 -4.58
CA VAL A 43 -0.48 6.24 -4.22
C VAL A 43 -0.61 7.03 -5.50
N PHE A 44 -1.56 7.96 -5.50
CA PHE A 44 -2.00 8.64 -6.71
C PHE A 44 -1.67 10.13 -6.71
N ASN A 45 -1.44 10.73 -5.55
CA ASN A 45 -1.04 12.14 -5.42
C ASN A 45 0.48 12.36 -5.34
N GLY A 46 1.28 11.29 -5.30
CA GLY A 46 2.74 11.38 -5.21
C GLY A 46 3.26 11.86 -3.85
N GLU A 47 2.43 11.95 -2.82
CA GLU A 47 2.84 12.46 -1.51
C GLU A 47 3.37 11.34 -0.61
N ALA A 48 4.53 11.58 0.02
CA ALA A 48 5.11 10.66 0.99
C ALA A 48 4.19 10.40 2.20
N ALA A 49 3.37 11.38 2.57
CA ALA A 49 2.35 11.24 3.62
C ALA A 49 1.29 10.19 3.25
N THR A 50 0.87 10.14 1.99
CA THR A 50 -0.03 9.10 1.50
C THR A 50 0.67 7.74 1.47
N LEU A 51 1.94 7.68 1.05
CA LEU A 51 2.69 6.43 1.07
C LEU A 51 2.76 5.82 2.49
N VAL A 52 3.14 6.60 3.50
CA VAL A 52 3.21 6.08 4.87
C VAL A 52 1.83 5.65 5.38
N HIS A 53 0.76 6.34 4.98
CA HIS A 53 -0.61 5.95 5.31
C HIS A 53 -0.99 4.59 4.71
N GLU A 54 -0.76 4.40 3.42
CA GLU A 54 -1.08 3.13 2.76
C GLU A 54 -0.17 1.98 3.25
N CYS A 55 1.12 2.25 3.52
CA CYS A 55 2.00 1.27 4.15
C CYS A 55 1.50 0.83 5.53
N ALA A 56 0.86 1.73 6.30
CA ALA A 56 0.27 1.37 7.58
C ALA A 56 -0.89 0.38 7.42
N HIS A 57 -1.77 0.57 6.43
CA HIS A 57 -2.83 -0.40 6.12
C HIS A 57 -2.26 -1.77 5.74
N VAL A 58 -1.24 -1.82 4.88
CA VAL A 58 -0.58 -3.09 4.55
C VAL A 58 0.06 -3.73 5.79
N ALA A 59 0.70 -2.95 6.65
CA ALA A 59 1.31 -3.48 7.88
C ALA A 59 0.26 -4.09 8.82
N PHE A 60 -0.93 -3.49 8.93
CA PHE A 60 -2.04 -4.08 9.67
C PHE A 60 -2.52 -5.39 9.04
N TYR A 61 -2.64 -5.47 7.71
CA TYR A 61 -3.01 -6.71 7.03
C TYR A 61 -1.98 -7.81 7.26
N VAL A 62 -0.69 -7.51 7.12
CA VAL A 62 0.37 -8.47 7.38
C VAL A 62 0.33 -8.97 8.82
N CYS A 63 0.18 -8.07 9.80
CA CYS A 63 0.08 -8.46 11.21
C CYS A 63 -1.12 -9.38 11.44
N ARG A 64 -2.30 -9.02 10.94
CA ARG A 64 -3.52 -9.86 11.00
C ARG A 64 -3.27 -11.25 10.40
N ASP A 65 -2.69 -11.29 9.20
CA ASP A 65 -2.57 -12.51 8.40
C ASP A 65 -1.55 -13.50 8.98
N VAL A 66 -0.59 -13.01 9.78
CA VAL A 66 0.36 -13.86 10.52
C VAL A 66 0.01 -14.04 12.00
N GLY A 67 -1.15 -13.54 12.44
CA GLY A 67 -1.64 -13.71 13.81
C GLY A 67 -1.00 -12.78 14.87
N VAL A 68 -0.39 -11.67 14.45
CA VAL A 68 0.13 -10.62 15.33
C VAL A 68 -0.96 -9.59 15.60
N THR A 69 -1.28 -9.37 16.88
CA THR A 69 -2.29 -8.41 17.30
C THR A 69 -1.72 -7.00 17.39
N THR A 70 -2.47 -5.99 16.92
CA THR A 70 -2.08 -4.57 17.02
C THR A 70 -3.01 -3.79 17.94
N TYR A 71 -3.09 -4.21 19.21
CA TYR A 71 -3.94 -3.53 20.20
C TYR A 71 -3.29 -2.23 20.69
N PRO A 72 -4.05 -1.15 20.92
CA PRO A 72 -3.48 0.13 21.35
C PRO A 72 -2.73 0.11 22.68
N GLY A 73 -3.01 -0.88 23.55
CA GLY A 73 -2.36 -1.03 24.85
C GLY A 73 -1.05 -1.83 24.83
N ASP A 74 -0.72 -2.46 23.70
CA ASP A 74 0.44 -3.34 23.56
C ASP A 74 1.62 -2.63 22.87
N ALA A 75 2.81 -3.19 23.07
CA ALA A 75 3.99 -2.79 22.31
C ALA A 75 3.87 -3.33 20.87
N ASN A 76 3.42 -2.48 19.95
CA ASN A 76 3.16 -2.82 18.54
C ASN A 76 4.43 -2.83 17.66
N GLU A 77 5.54 -3.33 18.20
CA GLU A 77 6.86 -3.24 17.54
C GLU A 77 6.91 -3.92 16.18
N THR A 78 6.24 -5.07 16.01
CA THR A 78 6.15 -5.74 14.71
C THR A 78 5.51 -4.84 13.66
N TYR A 79 4.42 -4.15 14.02
CA TYR A 79 3.79 -3.17 13.13
C TYR A 79 4.72 -2.00 12.85
N CYS A 80 5.37 -1.43 13.88
CA CYS A 80 6.28 -0.29 13.73
C CYS A 80 7.44 -0.61 12.79
N TYR A 81 8.09 -1.77 12.96
CA TYR A 81 9.18 -2.21 12.09
C TYR A 81 8.68 -2.51 10.67
N MET A 82 7.50 -3.11 10.53
CA MET A 82 6.95 -3.42 9.23
C MET A 82 6.62 -2.15 8.43
N LEU A 83 6.01 -1.15 9.08
CA LEU A 83 5.75 0.17 8.52
C LEU A 83 7.05 0.88 8.11
N ASP A 84 8.03 0.94 9.03
CA ASP A 84 9.33 1.56 8.78
C ASP A 84 10.03 0.94 7.56
N ARG A 85 10.06 -0.39 7.48
CA ARG A 85 10.72 -1.11 6.39
C ARG A 85 10.01 -0.95 5.06
N MET A 86 8.68 -1.01 5.04
CA MET A 86 7.92 -0.78 3.80
C MET A 86 8.10 0.65 3.31
N PHE A 87 7.89 1.64 4.18
CA PHE A 87 8.02 3.04 3.81
C PHE A 87 9.43 3.36 3.30
N SER A 88 10.47 2.94 4.03
CA SER A 88 11.87 3.16 3.64
C SER A 88 12.23 2.46 2.33
N HIS A 89 11.64 1.30 2.07
CA HIS A 89 11.85 0.57 0.81
C HIS A 89 11.17 1.26 -0.37
N PHE A 90 9.94 1.77 -0.20
CA PHE A 90 9.16 2.34 -1.30
C PHE A 90 9.42 3.83 -1.55
N LEU A 91 9.82 4.59 -0.53
CA LEU A 91 10.06 6.03 -0.63
C LEU A 91 10.99 6.44 -1.79
N PRO A 92 12.10 5.73 -2.07
CA PRO A 92 12.99 6.08 -3.18
C PRO A 92 12.32 6.03 -4.56
N PHE A 93 11.22 5.28 -4.72
CA PHE A 93 10.50 5.17 -5.99
C PHE A 93 9.47 6.30 -6.17
N PHE A 94 9.21 7.11 -5.14
CA PHE A 94 8.45 8.34 -5.24
C PHE A 94 9.37 9.46 -5.73
N HIS A 95 9.60 9.49 -7.03
CA HIS A 95 10.18 10.66 -7.67
C HIS A 95 9.12 11.76 -7.70
N GLU A 96 9.45 12.95 -7.19
CA GLU A 96 8.67 14.15 -7.49
C GLU A 96 8.49 14.22 -9.01
N PRO A 97 7.29 14.58 -9.52
CA PRO A 97 7.16 14.89 -10.93
C PRO A 97 8.21 15.96 -11.24
N GLU A 98 9.13 15.67 -12.18
CA GLU A 98 10.01 16.71 -12.71
C GLU A 98 9.11 17.90 -13.06
N LYS A 99 9.42 19.07 -12.49
CA LYS A 99 8.76 20.31 -12.90
C LYS A 99 9.12 20.54 -14.36
N GLU A 100 8.31 20.04 -15.29
CA GLU A 100 8.33 20.48 -16.68
C GLU A 100 8.09 22.00 -16.67
N GLY A 101 9.13 22.77 -17.00
CA GLY A 101 9.02 24.21 -17.23
C GLY A 101 9.79 25.09 -16.24
N ALA A 102 11.11 24.96 -16.19
CA ALA A 102 11.99 26.05 -15.75
C ALA A 102 13.11 26.27 -16.77
N LYS A 103 12.76 26.76 -17.97
CA LYS A 103 13.61 27.56 -18.85
C LYS A 103 12.77 28.58 -19.59
#